data_AF-A0A2H0PH23-F1
#
_entry.id   AF-A0A2H0PH23-F1
#
_cell.length_a   1.000
_cell.length_b   1.000
_cell.length_c   1.000
_cell.angle_alpha   90.00
_cell.angle_beta   90.00
_cell.angle_gamma   90.00
#
_symmetry.space_group_name_H-M   'P 1'
#
loop_
_entity.id
_entity.type
_entity.pdbx_description
1 polymer ?
#
loop_
_entity_poly.entity_id
_entity_poly.type
_entity_poly.pdbx_seq_one_letter_code
_entity_poly.pdbx_strand_id
1 'polypeptide(L)'
;MQTHIDRVIALRDPPYGGNVARNLLDVESIFIIEGRYKNQRTYTMSNSIWVTIIPILAINTLFLITIFYFAATRERHPVPEEVTSRHNSKMLSAFFKEYWYWLNDPAARLLVGMRMSPNIITFVGTVINVLPAYLFAKGLFGYAGWAMVWAATFDMMDGKVARITGQSSKSGSFFDSVMDRFGEGIVMIGLAVYFRDSWVLYFVLASIIGSMAVSYTRARAEGIGIACKEGTMQRPERIVYLGVSGILQPIVDFFMIKLGYTPFPLLPICAVCLVGVMTNGTAIYRMLYVMNTLDNQDHQPGQEDSFSQTIIKQLNHKDNQNRPPVH
;
A
#
# COMPACT_ATOMS: atom_id res chain seq x y z
N MET A 1 -42.40 -4.39 -25.64
CA MET A 1 -42.40 -3.22 -24.75
C MET A 1 -43.59 -3.25 -23.78
N GLN A 2 -44.82 -3.44 -24.28
CA GLN A 2 -46.02 -3.58 -23.44
C GLN A 2 -45.95 -4.73 -22.41
N THR A 3 -45.49 -5.91 -22.83
CA THR A 3 -45.32 -7.09 -21.97
C THR A 3 -44.25 -6.92 -20.87
N HIS A 4 -43.37 -5.92 -21.00
CA HIS A 4 -42.36 -5.58 -19.99
C HIS A 4 -42.91 -4.57 -18.97
N ILE A 5 -43.75 -3.63 -19.42
CA ILE A 5 -44.45 -2.67 -18.56
C ILE A 5 -45.47 -3.40 -17.66
N ASP A 6 -46.20 -4.38 -18.22
CA ASP A 6 -47.19 -5.16 -17.45
C ASP A 6 -46.55 -6.01 -16.35
N ARG A 7 -45.31 -6.50 -16.56
CA ARG A 7 -44.53 -7.23 -15.54
C ARG A 7 -43.98 -6.31 -14.45
N VAL A 8 -43.64 -5.07 -14.78
CA VAL A 8 -43.17 -4.07 -13.80
C VAL A 8 -44.31 -3.56 -12.93
N ILE A 9 -45.53 -3.45 -13.47
CA ILE A 9 -46.71 -3.05 -12.69
C ILE A 9 -47.16 -4.17 -11.75
N ALA A 10 -47.08 -5.44 -12.17
CA ALA A 10 -47.40 -6.59 -11.31
C ALA A 10 -46.43 -6.80 -10.12
N LEU A 11 -45.24 -6.17 -10.16
CA LEU A 11 -44.23 -6.23 -9.09
C LEU A 11 -44.32 -5.06 -8.09
N ARG A 12 -45.17 -4.05 -8.37
CA ARG A 12 -45.33 -2.89 -7.49
C ARG A 12 -46.16 -3.21 -6.24
N ASP A 13 -47.06 -4.19 -6.32
CA ASP A 13 -47.93 -4.63 -5.21
C ASP A 13 -47.99 -6.18 -5.12
N PRO A 14 -46.99 -6.85 -4.49
CA PRO A 14 -47.06 -8.28 -4.25
C PRO A 14 -48.04 -8.62 -3.10
N PRO A 15 -48.89 -9.67 -3.21
CA PRO A 15 -49.90 -9.97 -2.18
C PRO A 15 -49.35 -10.61 -0.90
N TYR A 16 -48.04 -10.84 -0.78
CA TYR A 16 -47.45 -11.49 0.38
C TYR A 16 -46.15 -10.81 0.80
N GLY A 17 -46.12 -10.37 2.05
CA GLY A 17 -45.14 -9.46 2.61
C GLY A 17 -43.74 -10.02 2.80
N GLY A 18 -42.81 -9.06 2.89
CA GLY A 18 -41.57 -9.10 3.68
C GLY A 18 -40.76 -10.39 3.63
N ASN A 19 -39.83 -10.47 2.67
CA ASN A 19 -38.48 -11.06 2.78
C ASN A 19 -37.81 -11.26 1.42
N VAL A 20 -38.55 -11.19 0.31
CA VAL A 20 -37.99 -11.36 -1.05
C VAL A 20 -37.17 -10.14 -1.51
N ALA A 21 -37.54 -8.93 -1.09
CA ALA A 21 -36.84 -7.70 -1.45
C ALA A 21 -35.37 -7.67 -0.98
N ARG A 22 -35.03 -8.37 0.11
CA ARG A 22 -33.66 -8.40 0.65
C ARG A 22 -32.74 -9.31 -0.17
N ASN A 23 -33.26 -10.42 -0.71
CA ASN A 23 -32.53 -11.28 -1.66
C ASN A 23 -32.48 -10.68 -3.06
N LEU A 24 -33.47 -9.88 -3.47
CA LEU A 24 -33.46 -9.18 -4.76
C LEU A 24 -32.37 -8.10 -4.82
N LEU A 25 -32.04 -7.42 -3.70
CA LEU A 25 -30.96 -6.43 -3.67
C LEU A 25 -29.56 -7.05 -3.86
N ASP A 26 -29.34 -8.27 -3.37
CA ASP A 26 -28.08 -9.02 -3.58
C ASP A 26 -27.99 -9.57 -5.02
N VAL A 27 -29.10 -10.00 -5.60
CA VAL A 27 -29.12 -10.52 -6.99
C VAL A 27 -29.08 -9.38 -8.01
N GLU A 28 -29.76 -8.25 -7.76
CA GLU A 28 -29.68 -7.07 -8.62
C GLU A 28 -28.30 -6.42 -8.60
N SER A 29 -27.60 -6.40 -7.47
CA SER A 29 -26.23 -5.88 -7.43
C SER A 29 -25.23 -6.76 -8.20
N ILE A 30 -25.44 -8.08 -8.23
CA ILE A 30 -24.73 -8.99 -9.15
C ILE A 30 -25.11 -8.69 -10.62
N PHE A 31 -26.40 -8.49 -10.90
CA PHE A 31 -26.88 -8.18 -12.26
C PHE A 31 -26.43 -6.80 -12.78
N ILE A 32 -26.28 -5.79 -11.91
CA ILE A 32 -25.78 -4.46 -12.27
C ILE A 32 -24.29 -4.51 -12.59
N ILE A 33 -23.53 -5.34 -11.87
CA ILE A 33 -22.16 -5.69 -12.24
C ILE A 33 -22.20 -6.31 -13.65
N GLU A 34 -22.99 -7.38 -13.88
CA GLU A 34 -23.14 -8.04 -15.19
C GLU A 34 -23.55 -7.10 -16.35
N GLY A 35 -24.39 -6.10 -16.09
CA GLY A 35 -24.90 -5.15 -17.07
C GLY A 35 -23.80 -4.34 -17.80
N ARG A 36 -22.65 -4.09 -17.16
CA ARG A 36 -21.48 -3.46 -17.82
C ARG A 36 -20.59 -4.44 -18.59
N TYR A 37 -20.71 -5.74 -18.37
CA TYR A 37 -19.97 -6.79 -19.10
C TYR A 37 -20.66 -7.18 -20.42
N LYS A 38 -21.78 -6.53 -20.78
CA LYS A 38 -22.51 -6.78 -22.03
C LYS A 38 -21.70 -6.57 -23.32
N ASN A 39 -20.51 -5.98 -23.23
CA ASN A 39 -19.56 -5.97 -24.35
C ASN A 39 -18.39 -6.94 -24.09
N GLN A 40 -18.71 -8.24 -23.97
CA GLN A 40 -17.78 -9.34 -23.71
C GLN A 40 -16.53 -9.28 -24.59
N ARG A 41 -16.67 -9.03 -25.91
CA ARG A 41 -15.52 -8.93 -26.83
C ARG A 41 -14.52 -7.86 -26.43
N THR A 42 -14.99 -6.69 -26.01
CA THR A 42 -14.12 -5.57 -25.62
C THR A 42 -13.42 -5.87 -24.31
N TYR A 43 -14.11 -6.46 -23.33
CA TYR A 43 -13.51 -6.87 -22.05
C TYR A 43 -12.44 -7.97 -22.24
N THR A 44 -12.73 -8.99 -23.04
CA THR A 44 -11.79 -10.10 -23.27
C THR A 44 -10.55 -9.70 -24.06
N MET A 45 -10.68 -8.82 -25.07
CA MET A 45 -9.50 -8.28 -25.77
C MET A 45 -8.65 -7.39 -24.87
N SER A 46 -9.31 -6.69 -23.96
CA SER A 46 -8.69 -5.72 -23.07
C SER A 46 -7.97 -6.36 -21.87
N ASN A 47 -8.41 -7.53 -21.41
CA ASN A 47 -7.77 -8.33 -20.35
C ASN A 47 -7.24 -9.65 -20.91
N SER A 48 -6.44 -9.56 -21.98
CA SER A 48 -5.78 -10.73 -22.56
C SER A 48 -4.78 -11.34 -21.57
N ILE A 49 -4.79 -12.67 -21.45
CA ILE A 49 -3.83 -13.43 -20.60
C ILE A 49 -2.37 -13.06 -20.89
N TRP A 50 -2.07 -12.66 -22.12
CA TRP A 50 -0.73 -12.26 -22.55
C TRP A 50 -0.23 -10.98 -21.87
N VAL A 51 -1.12 -10.10 -21.41
CA VAL A 51 -0.78 -8.90 -20.60
C VAL A 51 -0.13 -9.29 -19.27
N THR A 52 -0.47 -10.47 -18.76
CA THR A 52 0.12 -11.02 -17.54
C THR A 52 1.34 -11.88 -17.86
N ILE A 53 1.21 -12.84 -18.77
CA ILE A 53 2.23 -13.86 -19.01
C ILE A 53 3.51 -13.26 -19.61
N ILE A 54 3.41 -12.39 -20.61
CA ILE A 54 4.59 -11.85 -21.30
C ILE A 54 5.46 -11.04 -20.32
N PRO A 55 4.91 -10.06 -19.56
CA PRO A 55 5.74 -9.31 -18.62
C PRO A 55 6.26 -10.16 -17.46
N ILE A 56 5.49 -11.14 -16.94
CA ILE A 56 5.99 -12.05 -15.90
C ILE A 56 7.21 -12.82 -16.40
N LEU A 57 7.13 -13.40 -17.60
CA LEU A 57 8.25 -14.14 -18.17
C LEU A 57 9.44 -13.21 -18.40
N ALA A 58 9.23 -12.04 -19.00
CA ALA A 58 10.29 -11.06 -19.25
C ALA A 58 10.98 -10.61 -17.96
N ILE A 59 10.22 -10.30 -16.90
CA ILE A 59 10.75 -9.87 -15.59
C ILE A 59 11.52 -11.00 -14.93
N ASN A 60 11.02 -12.24 -14.95
CA ASN A 60 11.73 -13.38 -14.37
C ASN A 60 13.02 -13.71 -15.13
N THR A 61 12.99 -13.68 -16.46
CA THR A 61 14.19 -13.87 -17.29
C THR A 61 15.21 -12.78 -17.02
N LEU A 62 14.78 -11.51 -16.99
CA LEU A 62 15.65 -10.39 -16.66
C LEU A 62 16.24 -10.54 -15.25
N PHE A 63 15.42 -10.87 -14.26
CA PHE A 63 15.83 -11.10 -12.88
C PHE A 63 16.88 -12.21 -12.76
N LEU A 64 16.70 -13.33 -13.47
CA LEU A 64 17.66 -14.43 -13.48
C LEU A 64 18.98 -14.03 -14.14
N ILE A 65 18.93 -13.25 -15.21
CA ILE A 65 20.13 -12.73 -15.87
C ILE A 65 20.88 -11.77 -14.94
N THR A 66 20.17 -10.82 -14.32
CA THR A 66 20.77 -9.80 -13.46
C THR A 66 21.29 -10.36 -12.15
N ILE A 67 20.61 -11.35 -11.54
CA ILE A 67 21.09 -11.99 -10.32
C ILE A 67 22.35 -12.83 -10.58
N PHE A 68 22.42 -13.53 -11.72
CA PHE A 68 23.61 -14.29 -12.10
C PHE A 68 24.78 -13.35 -12.42
N TYR A 69 24.53 -12.27 -13.16
CA TYR A 69 25.52 -11.24 -13.42
C TYR A 69 26.03 -10.59 -12.13
N PHE A 70 25.13 -10.22 -11.22
CA PHE A 70 25.48 -9.65 -9.93
C PHE A 70 26.28 -10.63 -9.06
N ALA A 71 25.85 -11.90 -9.00
CA ALA A 71 26.59 -12.94 -8.27
C ALA A 71 28.02 -13.11 -8.83
N ALA A 72 28.20 -13.06 -10.15
CA ALA A 72 29.50 -13.15 -10.81
C ALA A 72 30.37 -11.89 -10.64
N THR A 73 29.77 -10.73 -10.38
CA THR A 73 30.47 -9.44 -10.24
C THR A 73 30.47 -8.89 -8.81
N ARG A 74 29.95 -9.65 -7.84
CA ARG A 74 29.71 -9.21 -6.47
C ARG A 74 30.96 -8.63 -5.80
N GLU A 75 32.12 -9.25 -6.00
CA GLU A 75 33.40 -8.82 -5.42
C GLU A 75 33.88 -7.44 -5.91
N ARG A 76 33.29 -6.92 -7.01
CA ARG A 76 33.63 -5.62 -7.58
C ARG A 76 32.78 -4.47 -7.06
N HIS A 77 31.73 -4.76 -6.29
CA HIS A 77 30.79 -3.77 -5.82
C HIS A 77 31.01 -3.42 -4.33
N PRO A 78 31.21 -2.14 -3.98
CA PRO A 78 31.35 -1.73 -2.59
C PRO A 78 30.05 -2.01 -1.84
N VAL A 79 30.14 -2.62 -0.66
CA VAL A 79 28.98 -2.94 0.17
C VAL A 79 28.38 -1.62 0.69
N PRO A 80 27.08 -1.35 0.46
CA PRO A 80 26.44 -0.13 0.96
C PRO A 80 26.45 -0.07 2.50
N GLU A 81 26.71 1.12 3.06
CA GLU A 81 26.71 1.39 4.53
C GLU A 81 25.39 1.01 5.24
N GLU A 82 24.29 0.89 4.49
CA GLU A 82 22.98 0.51 5.01
C GLU A 82 22.85 -1.01 5.27
N VAL A 83 23.61 -1.82 4.52
CA VAL A 83 23.65 -3.28 4.71
C VAL A 83 24.46 -3.62 5.97
N THR A 84 25.46 -2.82 6.31
CA THR A 84 26.32 -3.00 7.50
C THR A 84 25.66 -2.51 8.79
N SER A 85 24.85 -1.44 8.76
CA SER A 85 24.19 -0.85 9.95
C SER A 85 22.93 -1.58 10.43
N ARG A 86 22.22 -2.33 9.57
CA ARG A 86 21.10 -3.20 9.96
C ARG A 86 21.58 -4.61 10.29
N HIS A 87 22.25 -4.76 11.43
CA HIS A 87 22.67 -6.05 11.96
C HIS A 87 21.46 -6.86 12.49
N ASN A 88 20.79 -7.60 11.60
CA ASN A 88 20.02 -8.78 11.99
C ASN A 88 19.75 -9.68 10.76
N SER A 89 20.39 -10.86 10.77
CA SER A 89 20.11 -12.12 10.05
C SER A 89 20.89 -12.56 8.78
N LYS A 90 21.30 -13.84 8.86
CA LYS A 90 21.88 -14.84 7.93
C LYS A 90 22.00 -14.43 6.46
N MET A 91 23.25 -14.34 5.99
CA MET A 91 23.83 -14.21 4.62
C MET A 91 22.88 -14.00 3.42
N LEU A 92 21.84 -14.82 3.27
CA LEU A 92 20.84 -14.71 2.20
C LEU A 92 20.11 -13.35 2.23
N SER A 93 19.77 -12.84 3.41
CA SER A 93 19.10 -11.54 3.53
C SER A 93 20.00 -10.37 3.11
N ALA A 94 21.32 -10.49 3.35
CA ALA A 94 22.31 -9.49 2.97
C ALA A 94 22.55 -9.50 1.45
N PHE A 95 22.69 -10.67 0.85
CA PHE A 95 22.87 -10.83 -0.60
C PHE A 95 21.72 -10.17 -1.39
N PHE A 96 20.47 -10.44 -1.02
CA PHE A 96 19.32 -9.83 -1.70
C PHE A 96 19.23 -8.32 -1.49
N LYS A 97 19.62 -7.81 -0.32
CA LYS A 97 19.71 -6.36 -0.09
C LYS A 97 20.78 -5.72 -0.98
N GLU A 98 21.99 -6.25 -1.01
CA GLU A 98 23.07 -5.77 -1.88
C GLU A 98 22.65 -5.77 -3.35
N TYR A 99 22.06 -6.88 -3.82
CA TYR A 99 21.52 -7.01 -5.17
C TYR A 99 20.47 -5.94 -5.47
N TRP A 100 19.51 -5.74 -4.56
CA TRP A 100 18.46 -4.74 -4.73
C TRP A 100 19.03 -3.31 -4.82
N TYR A 101 20.02 -2.99 -4.00
CA TYR A 101 20.72 -1.71 -4.04
C TYR A 101 21.43 -1.50 -5.38
N TRP A 102 22.16 -2.51 -5.84
CA TRP A 102 22.87 -2.50 -7.11
C TRP A 102 21.92 -2.35 -8.30
N LEU A 103 20.83 -3.12 -8.34
CA LEU A 103 19.85 -3.10 -9.43
C LEU A 103 19.24 -1.72 -9.64
N ASN A 104 18.94 -1.03 -8.53
CA ASN A 104 18.33 0.31 -8.55
C ASN A 104 19.36 1.45 -8.67
N ASP A 105 20.66 1.17 -8.62
CA ASP A 105 21.71 2.22 -8.59
C ASP A 105 21.83 3.01 -9.90
N PRO A 106 21.81 2.38 -11.09
CA PRO A 106 21.90 3.10 -12.36
C PRO A 106 20.74 4.09 -12.54
N ALA A 107 19.53 3.66 -12.20
CA ALA A 107 18.34 4.49 -12.31
C ALA A 107 18.39 5.69 -11.34
N ALA A 108 18.86 5.48 -10.11
CA ALA A 108 19.06 6.57 -9.15
C ALA A 108 20.15 7.56 -9.63
N ARG A 109 21.27 7.07 -10.16
CA ARG A 109 22.34 7.93 -10.72
C ARG A 109 21.87 8.72 -11.94
N LEU A 110 21.01 8.15 -12.77
CA LEU A 110 20.42 8.86 -13.91
C LEU A 110 19.58 10.06 -13.42
N LEU A 111 18.72 9.86 -12.41
CA LEU A 111 17.94 10.94 -11.81
C LEU A 111 18.82 12.03 -11.20
N VAL A 112 19.91 11.64 -10.53
CA VAL A 112 20.93 12.58 -10.01
C VAL A 112 21.59 13.36 -11.16
N GLY A 113 21.94 12.68 -12.25
CA GLY A 113 22.55 13.30 -13.43
C GLY A 113 21.63 14.32 -14.11
N MET A 114 20.32 14.10 -14.07
CA MET A 114 19.31 15.06 -14.56
C MET A 114 19.06 16.25 -13.61
N ARG A 115 19.77 16.31 -12.47
CA ARG A 115 19.65 17.38 -11.45
C ARG A 115 18.22 17.59 -10.94
N MET A 116 17.39 16.54 -10.94
CA MET A 116 16.04 16.59 -10.38
C MET A 116 16.13 16.64 -8.86
N SER A 117 15.41 17.58 -8.22
CA SER A 117 15.34 17.61 -6.76
C SER A 117 14.47 16.45 -6.26
N PRO A 118 14.73 15.90 -5.05
CA PRO A 118 13.92 14.81 -4.49
C PRO A 118 12.42 15.12 -4.48
N ASN A 119 12.04 16.34 -4.09
CA ASN A 119 10.63 16.76 -4.06
C ASN A 119 9.96 16.73 -5.45
N ILE A 120 10.69 17.04 -6.53
CA ILE A 120 10.14 16.92 -7.88
C ILE A 120 9.91 15.44 -8.23
N ILE A 121 10.83 14.55 -7.83
CA ILE A 121 10.69 13.11 -8.04
C ILE A 121 9.45 12.58 -7.30
N THR A 122 9.28 12.93 -6.02
CA THR A 122 8.09 12.60 -5.22
C THR A 122 6.80 13.10 -5.90
N PHE A 123 6.78 14.35 -6.37
CA PHE A 123 5.61 14.93 -7.02
C PHE A 123 5.26 14.20 -8.32
N VAL A 124 6.26 13.95 -9.17
CA VAL A 124 6.08 13.19 -10.41
C VAL A 124 5.62 11.76 -10.11
N GLY A 125 6.18 11.10 -9.10
CA GLY A 125 5.77 9.77 -8.65
C GLY A 125 4.30 9.71 -8.24
N THR A 126 3.83 10.74 -7.52
CA THR A 126 2.41 10.87 -7.20
C THR A 126 1.54 11.07 -8.45
N VAL A 127 1.97 11.91 -9.40
CA VAL A 127 1.23 12.11 -10.65
C VAL A 127 1.16 10.82 -11.48
N ILE A 128 2.20 9.99 -11.46
CA ILE A 128 2.22 8.69 -12.15
C ILE A 128 1.10 7.77 -11.63
N ASN A 129 0.66 7.90 -10.37
CA ASN A 129 -0.48 7.13 -9.83
C ASN A 129 -1.83 7.43 -10.51
N VAL A 130 -1.96 8.50 -11.30
CA VAL A 130 -3.14 8.77 -12.14
C VAL A 130 -3.32 7.68 -13.21
N LEU A 131 -2.23 7.11 -13.73
CA LEU A 131 -2.29 6.05 -14.74
C LEU A 131 -2.97 4.77 -14.21
N PRO A 132 -2.49 4.11 -13.13
CA PRO A 132 -3.18 2.95 -12.58
C PRO A 132 -4.63 3.28 -12.17
N ALA A 133 -4.90 4.47 -11.63
CA ALA A 133 -6.26 4.88 -11.30
C ALA A 133 -7.18 4.90 -12.53
N TYR A 134 -6.74 5.51 -13.63
CA TYR A 134 -7.47 5.53 -14.89
C TYR A 134 -7.71 4.12 -15.45
N LEU A 135 -6.67 3.27 -15.43
CA LEU A 135 -6.74 1.90 -15.92
C LEU A 135 -7.73 1.05 -15.07
N PHE A 136 -7.70 1.17 -13.74
CA PHE A 136 -8.67 0.53 -12.86
C PHE A 136 -10.10 1.03 -13.15
N ALA A 137 -10.29 2.35 -13.29
CA ALA A 137 -11.60 2.93 -13.61
C ALA A 137 -12.19 2.39 -14.92
N LYS A 138 -11.33 2.01 -15.87
CA LYS A 138 -11.71 1.41 -17.16
C LYS A 138 -11.87 -0.12 -17.11
N GLY A 139 -11.54 -0.79 -16.00
CA GLY A 139 -11.56 -2.25 -15.88
C GLY A 139 -10.37 -2.96 -16.53
N LEU A 140 -9.30 -2.22 -16.82
CA LEU A 140 -8.06 -2.72 -17.44
C LEU A 140 -7.14 -3.32 -16.37
N PHE A 141 -7.63 -4.31 -15.62
CA PHE A 141 -7.00 -4.77 -14.36
C PHE A 141 -5.56 -5.23 -14.52
N GLY A 142 -5.23 -5.96 -15.59
CA GLY A 142 -3.86 -6.41 -15.86
C GLY A 142 -2.90 -5.24 -16.02
N TYR A 143 -3.25 -4.27 -16.87
CA TYR A 143 -2.45 -3.06 -17.07
C TYR A 143 -2.40 -2.18 -15.83
N ALA A 144 -3.52 -2.05 -15.11
CA ALA A 144 -3.61 -1.26 -13.88
C ALA A 144 -2.69 -1.82 -12.79
N GLY A 145 -2.69 -3.14 -12.60
CA GLY A 145 -1.81 -3.81 -11.63
C GLY A 145 -0.34 -3.60 -11.94
N TRP A 146 0.08 -3.73 -13.21
CA TRP A 146 1.44 -3.41 -13.63
C TRP A 146 1.78 -1.94 -13.40
N ALA A 147 0.93 -1.02 -13.86
CA ALA A 147 1.15 0.41 -13.68
C ALA A 147 1.28 0.79 -12.20
N MET A 148 0.52 0.15 -11.31
CA MET A 148 0.59 0.36 -9.87
C MET A 148 1.93 -0.09 -9.27
N VAL A 149 2.42 -1.28 -9.64
CA VAL A 149 3.72 -1.79 -9.17
C VAL A 149 4.87 -0.92 -9.68
N TRP A 150 4.81 -0.47 -10.94
CA TRP A 150 5.80 0.44 -11.51
C TRP A 150 5.77 1.81 -10.84
N ALA A 151 4.58 2.38 -10.59
CA ALA A 151 4.44 3.65 -9.88
C ALA A 151 5.04 3.57 -8.46
N ALA A 152 4.74 2.50 -7.73
CA ALA A 152 5.29 2.26 -6.39
C ALA A 152 6.82 2.12 -6.39
N THR A 153 7.38 1.48 -7.42
CA THR A 153 8.84 1.36 -7.57
C THR A 153 9.48 2.72 -7.85
N PHE A 154 8.82 3.58 -8.64
CA PHE A 154 9.30 4.93 -8.93
C PHE A 154 9.29 5.82 -7.68
N ASP A 155 8.24 5.77 -6.86
CA ASP A 155 8.18 6.51 -5.58
C ASP A 155 9.39 6.18 -4.71
N MET A 156 9.80 4.91 -4.59
CA MET A 156 10.95 4.51 -3.78
C MET A 156 12.30 5.13 -4.22
N MET A 157 12.36 5.72 -5.42
CA MET A 157 13.59 6.32 -5.95
C MET A 157 13.93 7.67 -5.31
N ASP A 158 12.95 8.45 -4.85
CA ASP A 158 13.17 9.80 -4.32
C ASP A 158 14.05 9.79 -3.05
N GLY A 159 13.81 8.86 -2.14
CA GLY A 159 14.56 8.68 -0.91
C GLY A 159 15.95 8.13 -1.17
N LYS A 160 16.14 7.38 -2.27
CA LYS A 160 17.49 6.97 -2.70
C LYS A 160 18.26 8.16 -3.28
N VAL A 161 17.63 8.98 -4.11
CA VAL A 161 18.23 10.20 -4.69
C VAL A 161 18.55 11.23 -3.60
N ALA A 162 17.65 11.46 -2.64
CA ALA A 162 17.89 12.36 -1.50
C ALA A 162 19.13 11.95 -0.70
N ARG A 163 19.33 10.65 -0.48
CA ARG A 163 20.51 10.11 0.21
C ARG A 163 21.79 10.29 -0.60
N ILE A 164 21.77 9.92 -1.89
CA ILE A 164 22.95 10.05 -2.76
C ILE A 164 23.39 11.52 -2.90
N THR A 165 22.43 12.45 -2.94
CA THR A 165 22.69 13.89 -3.12
C THR A 165 22.94 14.64 -1.81
N GLY A 166 22.82 13.98 -0.66
CA GLY A 166 22.90 14.62 0.66
C GLY A 166 21.77 15.60 0.96
N GLN A 167 20.64 15.51 0.25
CA GLN A 167 19.48 16.42 0.37
C GLN A 167 18.37 15.87 1.29
N SER A 168 18.67 14.86 2.11
CA SER A 168 17.74 14.34 3.13
C SER A 168 17.35 15.44 4.12
N SER A 169 16.06 15.76 4.21
CA SER A 169 15.55 16.82 5.11
C SER A 169 14.24 16.42 5.79
N LYS A 170 13.97 17.00 6.96
CA LYS A 170 12.69 16.80 7.68
C LYS A 170 11.49 17.26 6.84
N SER A 171 11.64 18.38 6.13
CA SER A 171 10.61 18.89 5.23
C SER A 171 10.35 17.94 4.05
N GLY A 172 11.39 17.35 3.48
CA GLY A 172 11.26 16.36 2.40
C GLY A 172 10.56 15.10 2.88
N SER A 173 10.94 14.58 4.06
CA SER A 173 10.28 13.40 4.65
C SER A 173 8.80 13.65 4.97
N PHE A 174 8.43 14.85 5.41
CA PHE A 174 7.03 15.24 5.56
C PHE A 174 6.30 15.31 4.21
N PHE A 175 6.91 15.93 3.20
CA PHE A 175 6.33 16.03 1.86
C PHE A 175 6.09 14.65 1.24
N ASP A 176 7.10 13.77 1.27
CA ASP A 176 7.02 12.36 0.86
C ASP A 176 5.86 11.63 1.53
N SER A 177 5.79 11.70 2.87
CA SER A 177 4.71 11.06 3.64
C SER A 177 3.30 11.57 3.29
N VAL A 178 3.17 12.84 2.89
CA VAL A 178 1.88 13.42 2.48
C VAL A 178 1.53 13.01 1.06
N MET A 179 2.49 13.09 0.14
CA MET A 179 2.32 12.75 -1.27
C MET A 179 1.99 11.27 -1.46
N ASP A 180 2.58 10.39 -0.66
CA ASP A 180 2.23 8.97 -0.56
C ASP A 180 0.72 8.72 -0.37
N ARG A 181 0.08 9.53 0.49
CA ARG A 181 -1.35 9.43 0.80
C ARG A 181 -2.19 9.90 -0.37
N PHE A 182 -1.77 10.95 -1.06
CA PHE A 182 -2.41 11.40 -2.29
C PHE A 182 -2.30 10.32 -3.39
N GLY A 183 -1.12 9.74 -3.59
CA GLY A 183 -0.89 8.67 -4.56
C GLY A 183 -1.81 7.47 -4.31
N GLU A 184 -1.88 6.99 -3.07
CA GLU A 184 -2.78 5.90 -2.69
C GLU A 184 -4.26 6.27 -2.89
N GLY A 185 -4.67 7.46 -2.47
CA GLY A 185 -6.03 7.96 -2.66
C GLY A 185 -6.44 8.03 -4.14
N ILE A 186 -5.55 8.49 -5.02
CA ILE A 186 -5.77 8.55 -6.47
C ILE A 186 -6.10 7.16 -7.03
N VAL A 187 -5.32 6.14 -6.69
CA VAL A 187 -5.57 4.75 -7.14
C VAL A 187 -6.91 4.24 -6.61
N MET A 188 -7.22 4.49 -5.33
CA MET A 188 -8.49 4.07 -4.73
C MET A 188 -9.70 4.77 -5.36
N ILE A 189 -9.57 6.02 -5.78
CA ILE A 189 -10.61 6.73 -6.55
C ILE A 189 -10.88 6.01 -7.88
N GLY A 190 -9.83 5.55 -8.58
CA GLY A 190 -9.98 4.75 -9.79
C GLY A 190 -10.81 3.49 -9.58
N LEU A 191 -10.52 2.75 -8.50
CA LEU A 191 -11.32 1.58 -8.08
C LEU A 191 -12.76 1.96 -7.69
N ALA A 192 -12.95 3.08 -6.98
CA ALA A 192 -14.28 3.55 -6.60
C ALA A 192 -15.13 3.89 -7.83
N VAL A 193 -14.53 4.52 -8.85
CA VAL A 193 -15.20 4.82 -10.12
C VAL A 193 -15.61 3.53 -10.84
N TYR A 194 -14.76 2.51 -10.84
CA TYR A 194 -15.08 1.21 -11.42
C TYR A 194 -16.26 0.55 -10.69
N PHE A 195 -16.17 0.45 -9.35
CA PHE A 195 -17.13 -0.25 -8.50
C PHE A 195 -18.33 0.62 -8.04
N ARG A 196 -18.54 1.82 -8.60
CA ARG A 196 -19.52 2.80 -8.11
C ARG A 196 -20.97 2.31 -7.97
N ASP A 197 -21.36 1.30 -8.76
CA ASP A 197 -22.72 0.72 -8.76
C ASP A 197 -22.76 -0.67 -8.08
N SER A 198 -21.71 -1.04 -7.32
CA SER A 198 -21.53 -2.34 -6.69
C SER A 198 -21.37 -2.19 -5.17
N TRP A 199 -21.77 -3.22 -4.42
CA TRP A 199 -21.50 -3.32 -2.97
C TRP A 199 -20.00 -3.21 -2.63
N VAL A 200 -19.12 -3.55 -3.59
CA VAL A 200 -17.67 -3.45 -3.44
C VAL A 200 -17.23 -2.00 -3.18
N LEU A 201 -18.01 -1.00 -3.62
CA LEU A 201 -17.75 0.41 -3.32
C LEU A 201 -17.59 0.67 -1.82
N TYR A 202 -18.41 0.04 -0.98
CA TYR A 202 -18.32 0.21 0.47
C TYR A 202 -16.96 -0.25 1.02
N PHE A 203 -16.39 -1.32 0.46
CA PHE A 203 -15.05 -1.78 0.82
C PHE A 203 -13.95 -0.90 0.25
N VAL A 204 -14.13 -0.29 -0.93
CA VAL A 204 -13.19 0.72 -1.45
C VAL A 204 -13.18 1.95 -0.53
N LEU A 205 -14.35 2.46 -0.15
CA LEU A 205 -14.47 3.59 0.78
C LEU A 205 -13.87 3.25 2.15
N ALA A 206 -14.14 2.04 2.67
CA ALA A 206 -13.51 1.55 3.89
C ALA A 206 -11.98 1.47 3.75
N SER A 207 -11.45 1.06 2.59
CA SER A 207 -10.00 1.04 2.32
C SER A 207 -9.38 2.44 2.34
N ILE A 208 -10.07 3.44 1.79
CA ILE A 208 -9.64 4.85 1.85
C ILE A 208 -9.61 5.34 3.30
N ILE A 209 -10.68 5.12 4.07
CA ILE A 209 -10.75 5.53 5.47
C ILE A 209 -9.68 4.82 6.29
N GLY A 210 -9.57 3.50 6.14
CA GLY A 210 -8.63 2.66 6.88
C GLY A 210 -7.17 3.01 6.57
N SER A 211 -6.80 3.21 5.30
CA SER A 211 -5.43 3.60 4.91
C SER A 211 -5.02 4.95 5.50
N MET A 212 -5.93 5.93 5.50
CA MET A 212 -5.72 7.23 6.13
C MET A 212 -5.62 7.13 7.65
N ALA A 213 -6.48 6.34 8.29
CA ALA A 213 -6.49 6.12 9.72
C ALA A 213 -5.22 5.41 10.20
N VAL A 214 -4.76 4.34 9.51
CA VAL A 214 -3.51 3.64 9.82
C VAL A 214 -2.31 4.60 9.83
N SER A 215 -2.25 5.49 8.83
CA SER A 215 -1.18 6.49 8.70
C SER A 215 -1.30 7.61 9.74
N TYR A 216 -2.52 8.08 10.00
CA TYR A 216 -2.78 9.13 10.97
C TYR A 216 -2.52 8.69 12.42
N THR A 217 -3.02 7.53 12.83
CA THR A 217 -2.81 7.00 14.19
C THR A 217 -1.33 6.86 14.48
N ARG A 218 -0.53 6.39 13.51
CA ARG A 218 0.93 6.34 13.66
C ARG A 218 1.54 7.73 13.82
N ALA A 219 1.23 8.67 12.92
CA ALA A 219 1.77 10.02 12.98
C ALA A 219 1.38 10.74 14.27
N ARG A 220 0.15 10.52 14.76
CA ARG A 220 -0.34 11.10 16.01
C ARG A 220 0.34 10.47 17.23
N ALA A 221 0.51 9.16 17.24
CA ALA A 221 1.23 8.44 18.31
C ALA A 221 2.68 8.92 18.41
N GLU A 222 3.40 9.00 17.28
CA GLU A 222 4.78 9.50 17.24
C GLU A 222 4.84 10.97 17.69
N GLY A 223 3.83 11.78 17.35
CA GLY A 223 3.71 13.17 17.81
C GLY A 223 3.48 13.37 19.31
N ILE A 224 3.01 12.33 20.02
CA ILE A 224 2.88 12.32 21.49
C ILE A 224 3.96 11.47 22.17
N GLY A 225 5.02 11.09 21.44
CA GLY A 225 6.18 10.36 21.99
C GLY A 225 6.04 8.85 22.03
N ILE A 226 4.97 8.27 21.48
CA ILE A 226 4.76 6.82 21.44
C ILE A 226 5.18 6.26 20.07
N ALA A 227 6.18 5.38 20.08
CA ALA A 227 6.62 4.69 18.87
C ALA A 227 5.56 3.66 18.42
N CYS A 228 4.89 3.91 17.30
CA CYS A 228 3.86 3.03 16.76
C CYS A 228 4.34 2.35 15.47
N LYS A 229 5.06 1.24 15.60
CA LYS A 229 5.53 0.42 14.46
C LYS A 229 4.68 -0.83 14.19
N GLU A 230 3.82 -1.18 15.13
CA GLU A 230 3.01 -2.41 15.09
C GLU A 230 1.88 -2.34 14.03
N GLY A 231 1.44 -3.51 13.55
CA GLY A 231 0.32 -3.65 12.61
C GLY A 231 0.67 -4.35 11.30
N THR A 232 -0.26 -5.16 10.80
CA THR A 232 -0.06 -6.11 9.69
C THR A 232 -0.34 -5.54 8.31
N MET A 233 -1.05 -4.41 8.20
CA MET A 233 -1.44 -3.80 6.92
C MET A 233 -0.77 -2.43 6.69
N GLN A 234 0.52 -2.44 6.32
CA GLN A 234 1.26 -1.23 5.95
C GLN A 234 1.07 -0.91 4.46
N ARG A 235 1.75 0.14 3.97
CA ARG A 235 1.61 0.64 2.59
C ARG A 235 2.08 -0.39 1.55
N PRO A 236 3.25 -1.03 1.68
CA PRO A 236 3.72 -2.00 0.69
C PRO A 236 2.76 -3.19 0.52
N GLU A 237 2.17 -3.69 1.60
CA GLU A 237 1.24 -4.81 1.57
C GLU A 237 -0.01 -4.48 0.74
N ARG A 238 -0.55 -3.27 0.88
CA ARG A 238 -1.70 -2.80 0.09
C ARG A 238 -1.38 -2.73 -1.39
N ILE A 239 -0.20 -2.20 -1.73
CA ILE A 239 0.29 -2.14 -3.12
C ILE A 239 0.44 -3.55 -3.68
N VAL A 240 0.97 -4.49 -2.91
CA VAL A 240 1.09 -5.90 -3.32
C VAL A 240 -0.28 -6.51 -3.55
N TYR A 241 -1.23 -6.40 -2.61
CA TYR A 241 -2.54 -7.02 -2.75
C TYR A 241 -3.33 -6.47 -3.94
N LEU A 242 -3.36 -5.14 -4.13
CA LEU A 242 -4.09 -4.52 -5.23
C LEU A 242 -3.37 -4.67 -6.58
N GLY A 243 -2.04 -4.53 -6.59
CA GLY A 243 -1.22 -4.67 -7.79
C GLY A 243 -1.22 -6.11 -8.30
N VAL A 244 -0.94 -7.09 -7.44
CA VAL A 244 -0.88 -8.51 -7.82
C VAL A 244 -2.26 -9.04 -8.20
N SER A 245 -3.32 -8.64 -7.49
CA SER A 245 -4.68 -9.04 -7.89
C SER A 245 -5.06 -8.52 -9.27
N GLY A 246 -4.69 -7.28 -9.60
CA GLY A 246 -4.84 -6.74 -10.95
C GLY A 246 -4.03 -7.51 -12.00
N ILE A 247 -2.75 -7.74 -11.74
CA ILE A 247 -1.84 -8.47 -12.64
C ILE A 247 -2.34 -9.88 -12.93
N LEU A 248 -2.86 -10.60 -11.93
CA LEU A 248 -3.31 -11.99 -12.09
C LEU A 248 -4.75 -12.11 -12.63
N GLN A 249 -5.54 -11.04 -12.61
CA GLN A 249 -6.94 -11.09 -13.04
C GLN A 249 -7.13 -11.62 -14.47
N PRO A 250 -6.32 -11.24 -15.49
CA PRO A 250 -6.44 -11.80 -16.85
C PRO A 250 -6.26 -13.32 -16.93
N ILE A 251 -5.49 -13.93 -16.02
CA ILE A 251 -5.35 -15.40 -15.95
C ILE A 251 -6.66 -16.02 -15.46
N VAL A 252 -7.27 -15.43 -14.42
CA VAL A 252 -8.55 -15.88 -13.89
C VAL A 252 -9.65 -15.74 -14.95
N ASP A 253 -9.71 -14.59 -15.63
CA ASP A 253 -10.66 -14.35 -16.72
C ASP A 253 -10.53 -15.42 -17.82
N PHE A 254 -9.31 -15.80 -18.21
CA PHE A 254 -9.07 -16.84 -19.20
C PHE A 254 -9.63 -18.21 -18.78
N PHE A 255 -9.39 -18.63 -17.54
CA PHE A 255 -9.91 -19.90 -17.02
C PHE A 255 -11.43 -19.88 -16.88
N MET A 256 -12.01 -18.78 -16.41
CA MET A 256 -13.46 -18.61 -16.31
C MET A 256 -14.15 -18.76 -17.67
N ILE A 257 -13.60 -18.10 -18.70
CA ILE A 257 -14.11 -18.19 -20.08
C ILE A 257 -14.01 -19.64 -20.59
N LYS A 258 -12.87 -20.32 -20.37
CA LYS A 258 -12.71 -21.73 -20.76
C LYS A 258 -13.70 -22.67 -20.08
N LEU A 259 -14.10 -22.36 -18.85
CA LEU A 259 -15.09 -23.10 -18.09
C LEU A 259 -16.54 -22.70 -18.42
N GLY A 260 -16.76 -21.72 -19.30
CA GLY A 260 -18.08 -21.27 -19.72
C GLY A 260 -18.73 -20.22 -18.82
N TYR A 261 -17.99 -19.64 -17.87
CA TYR A 261 -18.48 -18.57 -16.98
C TYR A 261 -18.24 -17.18 -17.59
N THR A 262 -19.09 -16.22 -17.21
CA THR A 262 -18.87 -14.80 -17.48
C THR A 262 -17.72 -14.29 -16.60
N PRO A 263 -16.64 -13.73 -17.18
CA PRO A 263 -15.53 -13.23 -16.39
C PRO A 263 -15.95 -11.99 -15.60
N PHE A 264 -15.55 -11.93 -14.34
CA PHE A 264 -15.72 -10.77 -13.45
C PHE A 264 -14.44 -10.62 -12.60
N PRO A 265 -14.15 -9.42 -12.05
CA PRO A 265 -12.88 -9.10 -11.39
C PRO A 265 -12.78 -9.70 -9.99
N LEU A 266 -12.81 -11.03 -9.90
CA LEU A 266 -12.78 -11.80 -8.67
C LEU A 266 -11.58 -11.42 -7.78
N LEU A 267 -10.36 -11.38 -8.34
CA LEU A 267 -9.17 -11.09 -7.52
C LEU A 267 -9.15 -9.64 -7.02
N PRO A 268 -9.40 -8.60 -7.84
CA PRO A 268 -9.54 -7.24 -7.35
C PRO A 268 -10.63 -7.07 -6.29
N ILE A 269 -11.77 -7.75 -6.43
CA ILE A 269 -12.84 -7.73 -5.41
C ILE A 269 -12.32 -8.31 -4.09
N CYS A 270 -11.72 -9.51 -4.13
CA CYS A 270 -11.15 -10.13 -2.94
C CYS A 270 -10.07 -9.24 -2.29
N ALA A 271 -9.20 -8.62 -3.09
CA ALA A 271 -8.15 -7.74 -2.61
C ALA A 271 -8.71 -6.46 -1.96
N VAL A 272 -9.70 -5.81 -2.59
CA VAL A 272 -10.36 -4.62 -2.02
C VAL A 272 -11.07 -4.96 -0.72
N CYS A 273 -11.78 -6.08 -0.65
CA CYS A 273 -12.44 -6.53 0.59
C CYS A 273 -11.41 -6.80 1.69
N LEU A 274 -10.32 -7.52 1.37
CA LEU A 274 -9.22 -7.79 2.30
C LEU A 274 -8.60 -6.48 2.80
N VAL A 275 -8.26 -5.57 1.89
CA VAL A 275 -7.65 -4.27 2.23
C VAL A 275 -8.60 -3.44 3.09
N GLY A 276 -9.88 -3.36 2.73
CA GLY A 276 -10.89 -2.62 3.50
C GLY A 276 -11.01 -3.14 4.93
N VAL A 277 -11.10 -4.45 5.13
CA VAL A 277 -11.22 -5.03 6.48
C VAL A 277 -9.92 -4.86 7.27
N MET A 278 -8.78 -5.25 6.68
CA MET A 278 -7.50 -5.30 7.39
C MET A 278 -6.95 -3.91 7.72
N THR A 279 -7.16 -2.90 6.88
CA THR A 279 -6.73 -1.52 7.18
C THR A 279 -7.50 -0.94 8.36
N ASN A 280 -8.82 -1.10 8.38
CA ASN A 280 -9.63 -0.65 9.51
C ASN A 280 -9.32 -1.44 10.79
N GLY A 281 -9.16 -2.76 10.69
CA GLY A 281 -8.71 -3.59 11.82
C GLY A 281 -7.34 -3.14 12.36
N THR A 282 -6.39 -2.83 11.48
CA THR A 282 -5.06 -2.32 11.86
C THR A 282 -5.15 -0.94 12.51
N ALA A 283 -6.00 -0.04 12.00
CA ALA A 283 -6.20 1.29 12.58
C ALA A 283 -6.76 1.20 14.01
N ILE A 284 -7.77 0.35 14.21
CA ILE A 284 -8.36 0.09 15.54
C ILE A 284 -7.32 -0.54 16.47
N TYR A 285 -6.58 -1.55 16.00
CA TYR A 285 -5.52 -2.17 16.78
C TYR A 285 -4.47 -1.15 17.24
N ARG A 286 -3.98 -0.30 16.33
CA ARG A 286 -3.03 0.77 16.66
C ARG A 286 -3.60 1.75 17.67
N MET A 287 -4.87 2.12 17.54
CA MET A 287 -5.55 3.02 18.46
C MET A 287 -5.59 2.41 19.87
N LEU A 288 -6.06 1.16 19.99
CA LEU A 288 -6.13 0.44 21.27
C LEU A 288 -4.74 0.25 21.90
N TYR A 289 -3.73 -0.06 21.08
CA TYR A 289 -2.34 -0.17 21.53
C TYR A 289 -1.84 1.15 22.14
N VAL A 290 -2.08 2.27 21.45
CA VAL A 290 -1.65 3.61 21.92
C VAL A 290 -2.41 4.00 23.19
N MET A 291 -3.73 3.79 23.25
CA MET A 291 -4.54 4.05 24.44
C MET A 291 -4.04 3.27 25.66
N ASN A 292 -3.87 1.95 25.52
CA ASN A 292 -3.35 1.12 26.60
C ASN A 292 -1.93 1.53 27.04
N THR A 293 -1.10 1.99 26.10
CA THR A 293 0.24 2.51 26.43
C THR A 293 0.16 3.79 27.26
N LEU A 294 -0.74 4.72 26.90
CA LEU A 294 -0.98 5.96 27.64
C LEU A 294 -1.58 5.69 29.01
N ASP A 295 -2.60 4.84 29.10
CA ASP A 295 -3.23 4.48 30.36
C ASP A 295 -2.21 3.89 31.34
N ASN A 296 -1.30 3.02 30.86
CA ASN A 296 -0.23 2.47 31.69
C ASN A 296 0.77 3.53 32.17
N GLN A 297 1.01 4.60 31.39
CA GLN A 297 1.84 5.73 31.80
C GLN A 297 1.13 6.60 32.86
N ASP A 298 -0.15 6.90 32.65
CA ASP A 298 -0.96 7.71 33.55
C ASP A 298 -1.18 7.03 34.92
N HIS A 299 -1.30 5.70 34.95
CA HIS A 299 -1.46 4.92 36.19
C HIS A 299 -0.12 4.63 36.90
N GLN A 300 1.02 4.95 36.29
CA GLN A 300 2.35 4.88 36.93
C GLN A 300 3.02 6.28 37.01
N PRO A 301 2.43 7.26 37.71
CA PRO A 301 2.96 8.63 37.77
C PRO A 301 4.34 8.75 38.47
N GLY A 302 4.88 7.67 39.06
CA GLY A 302 6.06 7.72 39.92
C GLY A 302 7.42 7.35 39.30
N GLN A 303 7.49 6.93 38.03
CA GLN A 303 8.78 6.50 37.45
C GLN A 303 9.63 7.66 36.89
N GLU A 304 9.01 8.72 36.35
CA GLU A 304 9.74 9.93 35.93
C GLU A 304 10.32 10.70 37.13
N ASP A 305 9.60 10.76 38.24
CA ASP A 305 10.09 11.36 39.48
C ASP A 305 11.21 10.52 40.11
N SER A 306 11.14 9.19 40.05
CA SER A 306 12.20 8.32 40.58
C SER A 306 13.51 8.44 39.80
N PHE A 307 13.45 8.50 38.47
CA PHE A 307 14.64 8.65 37.62
C PHE A 307 15.26 10.05 37.77
N SER A 308 14.43 11.09 37.79
CA SER A 308 14.86 12.48 38.02
C SER A 308 15.47 12.65 39.41
N GLN A 309 14.85 12.10 40.46
CA GLN A 309 15.40 12.12 41.82
C GLN A 309 16.67 11.28 41.96
N THR A 310 16.81 10.18 41.21
CA THR A 310 18.03 9.37 41.21
C THR A 310 19.19 10.11 40.57
N ILE A 311 18.96 10.80 39.44
CA ILE A 311 19.97 11.65 38.80
C ILE A 311 20.33 12.84 39.69
N ILE A 312 19.34 13.52 40.30
CA ILE A 312 19.59 14.62 41.24
C ILE A 312 20.38 14.15 42.46
N LYS A 313 20.07 12.98 43.02
CA LYS A 313 20.88 12.38 44.11
C LYS A 313 22.31 12.08 43.69
N GLN A 314 22.51 11.53 42.49
CA GLN A 314 23.87 11.24 41.98
C GLN A 314 24.68 12.50 41.71
N LEU A 315 24.05 13.56 41.22
CA LEU A 315 24.69 14.87 41.01
C LEU A 315 25.05 15.53 42.35
N ASN A 316 24.13 15.57 43.31
CA ASN A 316 24.39 16.13 44.64
C ASN A 316 25.47 15.35 45.42
N HIS A 317 25.54 14.03 45.24
CA HIS A 317 26.57 13.21 45.90
C HIS A 317 27.98 13.46 45.32
N LYS A 318 28.10 13.76 44.02
CA LYS A 318 29.37 14.18 43.41
C LYS A 318 29.79 15.58 43.86
N ASP A 319 28.84 16.50 43.99
CA ASP A 319 29.13 17.88 44.37
C ASP A 319 29.58 17.99 45.84
N ASN A 320 29.07 17.12 46.71
CA ASN A 320 29.46 17.09 48.13
C ASN A 320 30.82 16.41 48.39
N GLN A 321 31.34 15.61 47.44
CA GLN A 321 32.68 15.03 47.51
C GLN A 321 33.78 15.98 46.99
N ASN A 322 33.42 17.04 46.27
CA ASN A 322 34.34 18.01 45.69
C ASN A 322 34.46 19.33 46.48
N ARG A 323 33.86 19.44 47.67
CA ARG A 323 34.03 20.64 48.51
C ARG A 323 35.38 20.57 49.27
N PRO A 324 36.26 21.57 49.12
CA PRO A 324 37.47 21.64 49.93
C PRO A 324 37.12 21.85 51.41
N PRO A 325 37.91 21.30 52.35
CA PRO A 325 37.67 21.50 53.76
C PRO A 325 37.78 22.98 54.12
N VAL A 326 36.74 23.50 54.75
CA VAL A 326 36.74 24.86 55.31
C VAL A 326 37.57 24.80 56.60
N HIS A 327 38.72 25.46 56.58
CA HIS A 327 39.58 25.65 57.75
C HIS A 327 39.14 26.84 58.59
#